data_AF-A0A2G5VCD0-F1
#
_entry.id   AF-A0A2G5VCD0-F1
#
_cell.length_a   1.000
_cell.length_b   1.000
_cell.length_c   1.000
_cell.angle_alpha   90.00
_cell.angle_beta   90.00
_cell.angle_gamma   90.00
#
_symmetry.space_group_name_H-M   'P 1'
#
loop_
_entity.id
_entity.type
_entity.pdbx_description
1 polymer ?
#
loop_
_entity_poly.entity_id
_entity_poly.type
_entity_poly.pdbx_seq_one_letter_code
_entity_poly.pdbx_strand_id
1 'polypeptide(L)'
;MPYVDLSRCEEFCNSNGRCYQKNPATRSCDCDLGFTGRTCGVIDPNPAPISRFSPIPEVSAFILALSAVLFLIITLVFCLQSCCIRYSKRKSVQDSSARDIQMTTRMETH
;
A
#
# COMPACT_ATOMS: atom_id res chain seq x y z
N MET A 1 38.33 8.34 -14.52
CA MET A 1 36.85 8.34 -14.47
C MET A 1 36.50 9.39 -13.41
N PRO A 2 35.98 10.58 -13.75
CA PRO A 2 35.69 11.58 -12.73
C PRO A 2 34.51 11.08 -11.89
N TYR A 3 34.72 11.00 -10.59
CA TYR A 3 33.71 10.67 -9.60
C TYR A 3 32.57 11.69 -9.70
N VAL A 4 31.35 11.24 -9.97
CA VAL A 4 30.18 12.11 -9.97
C VAL A 4 29.87 12.43 -8.52
N ASP A 5 30.30 13.60 -8.07
CA ASP A 5 30.04 14.10 -6.72
C ASP A 5 28.57 14.52 -6.61
N LEU A 6 27.70 13.58 -6.23
CA LEU A 6 26.28 13.81 -5.91
C LEU A 6 26.10 14.71 -4.68
N SER A 7 27.14 14.85 -3.84
CA SER A 7 27.13 15.60 -2.58
C SER A 7 27.00 17.11 -2.79
N ARG A 8 27.34 17.63 -3.98
CA ARG A 8 27.23 19.07 -4.28
C ARG A 8 25.80 19.62 -4.42
N CYS A 9 24.77 18.79 -4.19
CA CYS A 9 23.38 19.25 -4.13
C CYS A 9 22.99 19.79 -2.74
N GLU A 10 23.70 19.37 -1.67
CA GLU A 10 23.36 19.71 -0.28
C GLU A 10 23.50 21.21 0.02
N GLU A 11 24.37 21.92 -0.70
CA GLU A 11 24.59 23.36 -0.54
C GLU A 11 24.02 24.22 -1.69
N PHE A 12 23.54 23.60 -2.78
CA PHE A 12 23.17 24.34 -3.99
C PHE A 12 21.79 25.01 -3.87
N CYS A 13 20.85 24.33 -3.25
CA CYS A 13 19.55 24.92 -2.90
C CYS A 13 19.62 25.32 -1.42
N ASN A 14 19.14 26.51 -1.08
CA ASN A 14 18.90 26.83 0.32
C ASN A 14 17.91 25.82 0.94
N SER A 15 17.81 25.79 2.27
CA SER A 15 16.89 24.92 3.04
C SER A 15 15.40 25.01 2.66
N ASN A 16 15.06 25.89 1.72
CA ASN A 16 13.72 26.23 1.26
C ASN A 16 13.44 25.61 -0.13
N GLY A 17 14.09 24.48 -0.43
CA GLY A 17 13.90 23.78 -1.69
C GLY A 17 14.61 22.44 -1.74
N ARG A 18 14.16 21.57 -2.65
CA ARG A 18 14.76 20.26 -2.91
C ARG A 18 15.67 20.33 -4.12
N CYS A 19 16.87 19.78 -3.97
CA CYS A 19 17.85 19.72 -5.05
C CYS A 19 17.67 18.46 -5.90
N TYR A 20 17.57 18.64 -7.22
CA TYR A 20 17.52 17.57 -8.20
C TYR A 20 18.73 17.66 -9.12
N GLN A 21 19.49 16.56 -9.21
CA GLN A 21 20.63 16.46 -10.10
C GLN A 21 20.49 15.21 -10.97
N LYS A 22 20.26 15.40 -12.28
CA LYS A 22 20.22 14.31 -13.26
C LYS A 22 21.62 13.97 -13.78
N ASN A 23 22.51 14.96 -13.86
CA ASN A 23 23.89 14.87 -14.34
C ASN A 23 24.78 15.87 -13.55
N PRO A 24 26.10 15.66 -13.45
CA PRO A 24 27.00 16.56 -12.70
C PRO A 24 27.00 18.01 -13.19
N ALA A 25 26.65 18.23 -14.47
CA ALA A 25 26.57 19.54 -15.10
C ALA A 25 25.20 20.23 -14.94
N THR A 26 24.13 19.47 -14.66
CA THR A 26 22.76 19.98 -14.66
C THR A 26 22.13 19.77 -13.29
N ARG A 27 22.16 20.83 -12.48
CA ARG A 27 21.49 20.94 -11.18
C ARG A 27 20.26 21.83 -11.31
N SER A 28 19.16 21.44 -10.69
CA SER A 28 17.95 22.24 -10.60
C SER A 28 17.40 22.19 -9.17
N CYS A 29 16.90 23.32 -8.68
CA CYS A 29 16.19 23.39 -7.40
C CYS A 29 14.69 23.45 -7.66
N ASP A 30 13.94 22.71 -6.87
CA ASP A 30 12.49 22.84 -6.73
C ASP A 30 12.25 23.60 -5.43
N CYS A 31 11.78 24.84 -5.54
CA CYS A 31 11.66 25.73 -4.38
C CYS A 31 10.33 25.52 -3.66
N ASP A 32 10.38 25.62 -2.34
CA ASP A 32 9.19 25.62 -1.50
C ASP A 32 8.33 26.87 -1.78
N LEU A 33 7.07 26.80 -1.37
CA LEU A 33 6.09 27.86 -1.63
C LEU A 33 6.58 29.22 -1.09
N GLY A 34 6.49 30.24 -1.94
CA GLY A 34 6.96 31.58 -1.60
C GLY A 34 8.47 31.75 -1.71
N PHE A 35 9.20 30.76 -2.26
CA PHE A 35 10.60 30.89 -2.62
C PHE A 35 10.82 30.64 -4.11
N THR A 36 11.74 31.40 -4.71
CA THR A 36 12.05 31.37 -6.13
C THR A 36 13.54 31.61 -6.37
N GLY A 37 13.92 31.59 -7.64
CA GLY A 37 15.31 31.74 -8.09
C GLY A 37 16.06 30.40 -8.15
N ARG A 38 17.27 30.45 -8.73
CA ARG A 38 18.06 29.24 -9.06
C ARG A 38 18.46 28.41 -7.84
N THR A 39 18.44 29.00 -6.64
CA THR A 39 18.84 28.40 -5.37
C THR A 39 17.77 28.54 -4.28
N CYS A 40 16.55 28.96 -4.61
CA CYS A 40 15.44 29.14 -3.66
C CYS A 40 15.73 30.13 -2.51
N GLY A 41 16.64 31.10 -2.74
CA GLY A 41 16.99 32.13 -1.78
C GLY A 41 16.17 33.42 -1.88
N VAL A 42 15.32 33.54 -2.91
CA VAL A 42 14.52 34.75 -3.13
C VAL A 42 13.11 34.49 -2.66
N ILE A 43 12.57 35.35 -1.79
CA ILE A 43 11.16 35.28 -1.37
C ILE A 43 10.31 35.81 -2.54
N ASP A 44 9.37 35.00 -3.00
CA ASP A 44 8.42 35.40 -4.04
C ASP A 44 7.28 36.22 -3.40
N PRO A 45 7.11 37.50 -3.77
CA PRO A 45 6.06 38.36 -3.19
C PRO A 45 4.65 37.98 -3.67
N ASN A 46 4.52 37.11 -4.68
CA ASN A 46 3.25 36.58 -5.16
C ASN A 46 3.36 35.05 -5.28
N PRO A 47 3.35 34.32 -4.16
CA PRO A 47 3.47 32.87 -4.18
C PRO A 47 2.39 32.26 -5.07
N ALA A 48 2.78 31.40 -5.99
CA ALA A 48 1.84 30.67 -6.83
C ALA A 48 0.80 29.96 -5.93
N PRO A 49 -0.50 29.99 -6.31
CA PRO A 49 -1.54 29.34 -5.54
C PRO A 49 -1.19 27.86 -5.38
N ILE A 50 -1.40 27.36 -4.17
CA ILE A 50 -1.15 25.98 -3.74
C ILE A 50 -1.59 25.03 -4.85
N SER A 51 -0.64 24.56 -5.66
CA SER A 51 -0.88 23.39 -6.48
C SER A 51 -0.88 22.25 -5.48
N ARG A 52 -2.06 22.01 -4.88
CA ARG A 52 -2.36 20.71 -4.29
C ARG A 52 -1.96 19.75 -5.37
N PHE A 53 -0.82 19.07 -5.19
CA PHE A 53 -0.48 17.91 -5.96
C PHE A 53 -1.68 16.99 -5.80
N SER A 54 -2.63 17.11 -6.72
CA SER A 54 -3.66 16.12 -6.87
C SER A 54 -2.85 14.87 -7.10
N PRO A 55 -2.96 13.83 -6.25
CA PRO A 55 -2.38 12.56 -6.61
C PRO A 55 -2.85 12.31 -8.03
N ILE A 56 -1.87 12.10 -8.93
CA ILE A 56 -2.12 11.84 -10.34
C ILE A 56 -3.28 10.82 -10.33
N PRO A 57 -4.45 11.15 -10.90
CA PRO A 57 -5.69 10.40 -10.63
C PRO A 57 -5.52 8.90 -10.92
N GLU A 58 -4.59 8.57 -11.81
CA GLU A 58 -4.17 7.22 -12.12
C GLU A 58 -3.57 6.48 -10.90
N VAL A 59 -2.55 7.04 -10.23
CA VAL A 59 -1.86 6.37 -9.12
C VAL A 59 -2.78 6.17 -7.91
N SER A 60 -3.62 7.16 -7.59
CA SER A 60 -4.62 7.02 -6.53
C SER A 60 -5.66 5.95 -6.86
N ALA A 61 -6.09 5.87 -8.12
CA ALA A 61 -7.06 4.87 -8.55
C ALA A 61 -6.47 3.45 -8.48
N PHE A 62 -5.21 3.26 -8.88
CA PHE A 62 -4.53 1.98 -8.78
C PHE A 62 -4.39 1.51 -7.32
N ILE A 63 -3.97 2.39 -6.41
CA ILE A 63 -3.83 2.05 -4.99
C ILE A 63 -5.18 1.65 -4.39
N LEU A 64 -6.23 2.42 -4.66
CA LEU A 64 -7.58 2.12 -4.19
C LEU A 64 -8.11 0.81 -4.77
N ALA A 65 -7.92 0.57 -6.08
CA ALA A 65 -8.34 -0.66 -6.74
C ALA A 65 -7.63 -1.90 -6.17
N LEU A 66 -6.29 -1.83 -6.01
CA LEU A 66 -5.51 -2.92 -5.42
C LEU A 66 -5.93 -3.19 -3.97
N SER A 67 -6.19 -2.15 -3.19
CA SER A 67 -6.67 -2.29 -1.81
C SER A 67 -8.03 -3.01 -1.77
N ALA A 68 -8.98 -2.62 -2.62
CA ALA A 68 -10.30 -3.24 -2.68
C ALA A 68 -10.25 -4.71 -3.10
N VAL A 69 -9.42 -5.05 -4.10
CA VAL A 69 -9.21 -6.45 -4.51
C VAL A 69 -8.61 -7.28 -3.38
N LEU A 70 -7.60 -6.74 -2.68
CA LEU A 70 -6.99 -7.43 -1.54
C LEU A 70 -8.02 -7.68 -0.43
N PHE A 71 -8.86 -6.68 -0.10
CA PHE A 71 -9.94 -6.85 0.87
C PHE A 71 -10.92 -7.94 0.47
N LEU A 72 -11.36 -7.98 -0.80
CA LEU A 72 -12.27 -9.03 -1.29
C LEU A 72 -11.65 -10.43 -1.17
N ILE A 73 -10.36 -10.58 -1.52
CA ILE A 73 -9.65 -11.86 -1.40
C ILE A 73 -9.58 -12.27 0.07
N ILE A 74 -9.22 -11.35 0.97
CA ILE A 74 -9.16 -11.64 2.41
C ILE A 74 -10.54 -12.07 2.92
N THR A 75 -11.61 -11.34 2.58
CA THR A 75 -12.97 -11.72 2.97
C THR A 75 -13.36 -13.10 2.44
N LEU A 76 -13.06 -13.41 1.17
CA LEU A 76 -13.32 -14.74 0.59
C LEU A 76 -12.55 -15.83 1.33
N VAL A 77 -11.27 -15.62 1.65
CA VAL A 77 -10.47 -16.57 2.43
C VAL A 77 -11.06 -16.75 3.83
N PHE A 78 -11.46 -15.68 4.52
CA PHE A 78 -12.11 -15.78 5.83
C PHE A 78 -13.46 -16.51 5.76
N CYS A 79 -14.25 -16.26 4.71
CA CYS A 79 -15.50 -16.98 4.46
C CYS A 79 -15.23 -18.46 4.20
N LEU A 80 -14.24 -18.79 3.37
CA LEU A 80 -13.85 -20.17 3.08
C LEU A 80 -13.32 -20.86 4.34
N GLN A 81 -12.46 -20.21 5.12
CA GLN A 81 -11.98 -20.74 6.39
C GLN A 81 -13.15 -20.99 7.36
N SER A 82 -14.06 -20.03 7.50
CA SER A 82 -15.25 -20.18 8.34
C SER A 82 -16.18 -21.29 7.86
N CYS A 83 -16.39 -21.39 6.54
CA CYS A 83 -17.17 -22.45 5.92
C CYS A 83 -16.50 -23.81 6.06
N CYS A 84 -15.19 -23.92 5.88
CA CYS A 84 -14.40 -25.14 6.07
C CYS A 84 -14.41 -25.58 7.54
N ILE A 85 -14.28 -24.65 8.49
CA ILE A 85 -14.38 -24.93 9.93
C ILE A 85 -15.79 -25.44 10.27
N ARG A 86 -16.84 -24.77 9.76
CA ARG A 86 -18.24 -25.18 9.95
C ARG A 86 -18.56 -26.52 9.28
N TYR A 87 -18.00 -26.76 8.09
CA TYR A 87 -18.17 -27.98 7.32
C TYR A 87 -17.46 -29.16 8.01
N SER A 88 -16.22 -28.96 8.48
CA SER A 88 -15.48 -29.94 9.26
C SER A 88 -16.22 -30.29 10.56
N LYS A 89 -16.77 -29.28 11.25
CA LYS A 89 -17.66 -29.49 12.41
C LYS A 89 -18.88 -30.34 12.05
N ARG A 90 -19.58 -30.06 10.94
CA ARG A 90 -20.73 -30.88 10.52
C ARG A 90 -20.34 -32.31 10.16
N LYS A 91 -19.22 -32.51 9.45
CA LYS A 91 -18.71 -33.85 9.13
C LYS A 91 -18.42 -34.66 10.40
N SER A 92 -17.79 -34.05 11.41
CA SER A 92 -17.54 -34.73 12.70
C SER A 92 -18.82 -35.15 13.44
N VAL A 93 -19.88 -34.34 13.35
CA VAL A 93 -21.18 -34.67 13.98
C VAL A 93 -21.89 -35.79 13.21
N GLN A 94 -21.78 -35.81 11.88
CA GLN A 94 -22.42 -36.82 11.04
C GLN A 94 -21.73 -38.19 11.15
N ASP A 95 -20.39 -38.23 11.29
CA ASP A 95 -19.63 -39.45 11.58
C ASP A 95 -19.87 -40.00 13.00
N SER A 96 -20.18 -39.13 13.97
CA SER A 96 -20.53 -39.56 15.34
C SER A 96 -21.92 -40.19 15.38
N SER A 97 -22.92 -39.54 14.75
CA SER A 97 -24.30 -40.06 14.71
C SER A 97 -24.42 -41.38 13.95
N ALA A 98 -23.64 -41.58 12.88
CA ALA A 98 -23.62 -42.85 12.15
C ALA A 98 -23.05 -44.01 12.99
N ARG A 99 -22.06 -43.72 13.86
CA ARG A 99 -21.49 -44.72 14.78
C ARG A 99 -22.44 -45.09 15.92
N ASP A 100 -23.14 -44.11 16.49
CA ASP A 100 -24.12 -44.37 17.56
C ASP A 100 -25.28 -45.26 17.07
N ILE A 101 -25.79 -45.02 15.86
CA ILE A 101 -26.86 -45.84 15.26
C ILE A 101 -26.39 -47.28 15.00
N GLN A 102 -25.14 -47.48 14.55
CA GLN A 102 -24.58 -48.83 14.40
C GLN A 102 -24.44 -49.58 15.74
N MET A 103 -24.13 -48.86 16.82
CA MET A 103 -23.95 -49.44 18.16
C MET A 103 -25.28 -49.90 18.75
N THR A 104 -26.36 -49.11 18.59
CA THR A 104 -27.71 -49.45 19.10
C THR A 104 -28.36 -50.59 18.33
N THR A 105 -28.22 -50.62 17.00
CA THR A 105 -28.78 -51.71 16.17
C THR A 105 -28.15 -53.07 16.50
N ARG A 106 -26.90 -53.10 16.97
CA ARG A 106 -26.20 -54.34 17.37
C ARG A 106 -26.66 -54.89 18.72
N MET A 107 -27.23 -54.06 19.59
CA MET A 107 -27.75 -54.48 20.90
C MET A 107 -29.16 -55.10 20.84
N GLU A 108 -29.97 -54.77 19.82
CA GLU A 108 -31.34 -55.32 19.70
C GLU A 108 -31.42 -56.69 19.01
N THR A 109 -30.34 -57.17 18.41
CA THR A 109 -30.28 -58.46 17.70
C THR A 109 -29.74 -59.64 18.52
N HIS A 110 -29.68 -59.54 19.85
CA HIS A 110 -29.18 -60.60 20.73
C HIS A 110 -30.14 -60.96 21.87
#